data_AF-J3CA97-F1
#
_entry.id   AF-J3CA97-F1
#
_cell.length_a   1.000
_cell.length_b   1.000
_cell.length_c   1.000
_cell.angle_alpha   90.00
_cell.angle_beta   90.00
_cell.angle_gamma   90.00
#
_symmetry.space_group_name_H-M   'P 1'
#
loop_
_entity.id
_entity.type
_entity.pdbx_description
1 polymer ?
#
loop_
_entity_poly.entity_id
_entity_poly.type
_entity_poly.pdbx_seq_one_letter_code
_entity_poly.pdbx_strand_id
1 'polypeptide(L)'
;MIFERLTRAAFGIASVFLMLLAFGLIAFAAYEVVRELLAYSTNIGTTLLEAVGYTVIAIAVFDVGKYLLEEEAIRAREMRQAAEARRSLTKFISTIAIAVFLEGLVAVFEAGKEDVRMMIYPTLLLFTGVTLVIGLGIYQRLSATVENETSDPVSSKPARSRTAAVKPGKA
;
A
#
# COMPACT_ATOMS: atom_id res chain seq x y z
N MET A 1 16.15 -8.47 -23.62
CA MET A 1 17.43 -8.56 -22.88
C MET A 1 18.06 -7.20 -22.54
N ILE A 2 18.52 -6.36 -23.48
CA ILE A 2 19.14 -5.05 -23.15
C ILE A 2 18.13 -4.06 -22.53
N PHE A 3 16.95 -3.92 -23.13
CA PHE A 3 15.88 -3.07 -22.60
C PHE A 3 15.47 -3.48 -21.19
N GLU A 4 15.26 -4.78 -20.95
CA GLU A 4 14.89 -5.30 -19.62
C GLU A 4 15.98 -5.10 -18.56
N ARG A 5 17.26 -5.12 -18.94
CA ARG A 5 18.36 -4.80 -18.01
C ARG A 5 18.41 -3.31 -17.69
N LEU A 6 18.17 -2.47 -18.70
CA LEU A 6 18.12 -1.02 -18.53
C LEU A 6 16.95 -0.62 -17.61
N THR A 7 15.76 -1.17 -17.84
CA THR A 7 14.58 -0.93 -17.01
C THR A 7 14.82 -1.37 -15.56
N ARG A 8 15.34 -2.58 -15.35
CA ARG A 8 15.70 -3.07 -14.00
C ARG A 8 16.70 -2.16 -13.29
N ALA A 9 17.74 -1.72 -13.99
CA ALA A 9 18.73 -0.81 -13.43
C ALA A 9 18.11 0.54 -13.07
N ALA A 10 17.25 1.09 -13.93
CA ALA A 10 16.56 2.36 -13.68
C ALA A 10 15.66 2.27 -12.44
N PHE A 11 14.85 1.21 -12.33
CA PHE A 11 14.00 1.00 -11.15
C PHE A 11 14.80 0.76 -9.88
N GLY A 12 15.90 0.02 -9.94
CA GLY A 12 16.82 -0.18 -8.82
C GLY A 12 17.44 1.13 -8.33
N ILE A 13 17.91 1.99 -9.25
CA ILE A 13 18.47 3.30 -8.90
C ILE A 13 17.39 4.20 -8.30
N ALA A 14 16.20 4.25 -8.92
CA ALA A 14 15.08 5.05 -8.43
C ALA A 14 14.65 4.63 -7.02
N SER A 15 14.55 3.33 -6.75
CA SER A 15 14.15 2.82 -5.45
C SER A 15 15.18 3.08 -4.35
N VAL A 16 16.48 2.92 -4.64
CA VAL A 16 17.56 3.30 -3.71
C VAL A 16 17.51 4.80 -3.42
N PHE A 17 17.29 5.63 -4.45
CA PHE A 17 17.17 7.08 -4.26
C PHE A 17 15.97 7.45 -3.37
N LEU A 18 14.80 6.83 -3.58
CA LEU A 18 13.64 7.02 -2.71
C LEU A 18 13.93 6.63 -1.26
N MET A 19 14.61 5.49 -1.03
CA MET A 19 15.01 5.08 0.32
C MET A 19 15.96 6.09 0.97
N LEU A 20 16.93 6.61 0.22
CA LEU A 20 17.85 7.65 0.71
C LEU A 20 17.10 8.94 1.09
N LEU A 21 16.12 9.36 0.28
CA LEU A 21 15.27 10.51 0.60
C LEU A 21 14.44 10.28 1.87
N ALA A 22 13.87 9.09 2.04
CA ALA A 22 13.15 8.73 3.26
C ALA A 22 14.06 8.83 4.50
N PHE A 23 15.28 8.29 4.44
CA PHE A 23 16.25 8.46 5.52
C PHE A 23 16.61 9.94 5.74
N GLY A 24 16.75 10.71 4.66
CA GLY A 24 17.00 12.15 4.73
C GLY A 24 15.89 12.91 5.47
N LEU A 25 14.63 12.60 5.20
CA LEU A 25 13.47 13.20 5.89
C LEU A 25 13.46 12.88 7.39
N ILE A 26 13.74 11.62 7.76
CA ILE A 26 13.82 11.22 9.18
C ILE A 26 14.98 11.93 9.88
N ALA A 27 16.16 11.97 9.24
CA ALA A 27 17.32 12.65 9.80
C ALA A 27 17.08 14.16 9.96
N PHE A 28 16.42 14.77 8.99
CA PHE A 28 16.03 16.18 9.03
C PHE A 28 15.05 16.47 10.19
N ALA A 29 14.00 15.66 10.31
CA ALA A 29 13.05 15.77 11.42
C ALA A 29 13.73 15.63 12.79
N ALA A 30 14.62 14.65 12.96
CA ALA A 30 15.37 14.46 14.18
C ALA A 30 16.30 15.65 14.49
N TYR A 31 16.96 16.18 13.45
CA TYR A 31 17.82 17.35 13.58
C TYR A 31 17.05 18.59 14.04
N GLU A 32 15.88 18.88 13.46
CA GLU A 32 15.05 20.02 13.86
C GLU A 32 14.57 19.91 15.31
N VAL A 33 14.10 18.73 15.72
CA VAL A 33 13.66 18.49 17.11
C VAL A 33 14.80 18.71 18.11
N VAL A 34 15.99 18.15 17.83
CA VAL A 34 17.16 18.33 18.71
C VAL A 34 17.58 19.78 18.77
N ARG A 35 17.60 20.48 17.63
CA ARG A 35 17.98 21.90 17.54
C ARG A 35 17.04 22.78 18.37
N GLU A 36 15.73 22.61 18.24
CA GLU A 36 14.73 23.38 18.98
C GLU A 36 14.76 23.07 20.48
N LEU A 37 15.00 21.80 20.86
CA LEU A 37 15.13 21.40 22.26
C LEU A 37 16.36 22.03 22.93
N LEU A 38 17.50 22.07 22.23
CA LEU A 38 18.72 22.71 22.72
C LEU A 38 18.60 24.23 22.77
N ALA A 39 17.79 24.83 21.89
CA ALA A 39 17.52 26.26 21.89
C ALA A 39 16.55 26.70 23.00
N TYR A 40 16.01 25.77 23.80
CA TYR A 40 15.01 26.02 24.85
C TYR A 40 13.79 26.82 24.33
N SER A 41 13.36 26.50 23.11
CA SER A 41 12.30 27.26 22.45
C SER A 41 10.93 26.97 23.03
N THR A 42 10.04 27.97 22.99
CA THR A 42 8.67 27.85 23.51
C THR A 42 7.75 27.06 22.57
N ASN A 43 8.18 26.77 21.34
CA ASN A 43 7.36 26.21 20.26
C ASN A 43 7.64 24.73 19.95
N ILE A 44 8.23 23.97 20.89
CA ILE A 44 8.58 22.54 20.70
C ILE A 44 7.39 21.69 20.19
N GLY A 45 6.16 22.07 20.52
CA GLY A 45 4.96 21.36 20.12
C GLY A 45 4.66 21.39 18.61
N THR A 46 4.96 22.48 17.89
CA THR A 46 4.77 22.53 16.41
C THR A 46 5.86 21.73 15.71
N THR A 47 7.12 21.88 16.13
CA THR A 47 8.25 21.11 15.58
C THR A 47 8.06 19.60 15.76
N LEU A 48 7.51 19.16 16.90
CA LEU A 48 7.20 17.74 17.11
C LEU A 48 6.11 17.25 16.15
N LEU A 49 5.11 18.08 15.84
CA LEU A 49 4.06 17.73 14.86
C LEU A 49 4.62 17.66 13.44
N GLU A 50 5.45 18.63 13.04
CA GLU A 50 6.16 18.62 11.76
C GLU A 50 7.07 17.39 11.62
N ALA A 51 7.80 17.04 12.69
CA ALA A 51 8.65 15.84 12.73
C ALA A 51 7.84 14.55 12.56
N VAL A 52 6.62 14.48 13.12
CA VAL A 52 5.70 13.37 12.87
C VAL A 52 5.32 13.34 11.38
N GLY A 53 4.97 14.48 10.78
CA GLY A 53 4.68 14.59 9.34
C GLY A 53 5.82 14.07 8.46
N TYR A 54 7.04 14.59 8.64
CA TYR A 54 8.21 14.13 7.91
C TYR A 54 8.48 12.63 8.08
N THR A 55 8.31 12.11 9.29
CA THR A 55 8.51 10.68 9.58
C THR A 55 7.48 9.82 8.85
N VAL A 56 6.21 10.23 8.83
CA VAL A 56 5.14 9.52 8.12
C VAL A 56 5.38 9.51 6.62
N ILE A 57 5.72 10.67 6.05
CA ILE A 57 6.05 10.80 4.63
C ILE A 57 7.25 9.90 4.30
N ALA A 58 8.28 9.90 5.15
CA ALA A 58 9.45 9.05 4.97
C ALA A 58 9.10 7.55 4.94
N ILE A 59 8.27 7.08 5.87
CA ILE A 59 7.82 5.68 5.92
C ILE A 59 7.07 5.32 4.63
N ALA A 60 6.16 6.20 4.17
CA ALA A 60 5.43 5.97 2.93
C ALA A 60 6.37 5.92 1.71
N VAL A 61 7.31 6.86 1.59
CA VAL A 61 8.30 6.89 0.50
C VAL A 61 9.21 5.66 0.54
N PHE A 62 9.62 5.22 1.74
CA PHE A 62 10.43 4.02 1.92
C PHE A 62 9.68 2.77 1.47
N ASP A 63 8.40 2.62 1.84
CA ASP A 63 7.56 1.50 1.42
C ASP A 63 7.41 1.44 -0.11
N VAL A 64 7.24 2.59 -0.78
CA VAL A 64 7.20 2.67 -2.25
C VAL A 64 8.54 2.30 -2.86
N GLY A 65 9.65 2.83 -2.32
CA GLY A 65 11.00 2.48 -2.77
C GLY A 65 11.27 0.98 -2.63
N LYS A 66 10.92 0.40 -1.49
CA LYS A 66 11.04 -1.04 -1.23
C LYS A 66 10.22 -1.86 -2.22
N TYR A 67 8.97 -1.47 -2.46
CA TYR A 67 8.11 -2.14 -3.42
C TYR A 67 8.71 -2.14 -4.83
N LEU A 68 9.17 -0.98 -5.32
CA LEU A 68 9.79 -0.87 -6.63
C LEU A 68 11.09 -1.69 -6.74
N LEU A 69 11.89 -1.73 -5.67
CA LEU A 69 13.11 -2.53 -5.62
C LEU A 69 12.79 -4.03 -5.69
N GLU A 70 11.87 -4.50 -4.85
CA GLU A 70 11.51 -5.92 -4.76
C GLU A 70 10.84 -6.42 -6.05
N GLU A 71 9.87 -5.67 -6.56
CA GLU A 71 9.01 -6.14 -7.67
C GLU A 71 9.63 -5.91 -9.05
N GLU A 72 10.28 -4.76 -9.28
CA GLU A 72 10.69 -4.38 -10.64
C GLU A 72 12.20 -4.51 -10.86
N ALA A 73 13.02 -4.28 -9.82
CA ALA A 73 14.47 -4.42 -9.93
C ALA A 73 14.95 -5.86 -9.64
N ILE A 74 14.40 -6.52 -8.61
CA ILE A 74 14.84 -7.85 -8.16
C ILE A 74 14.00 -8.97 -8.79
N ARG A 75 12.67 -8.93 -8.69
CA ARG A 75 11.78 -9.97 -9.25
C ARG A 75 11.44 -9.69 -10.71
N ALA A 76 12.33 -10.10 -11.61
CA ALA A 76 11.98 -10.13 -13.02
C ALA A 76 10.88 -11.18 -13.30
N ARG A 77 9.63 -10.71 -13.42
CA ARG A 77 8.59 -11.31 -14.27
C ARG A 77 7.98 -12.64 -13.81
N GLU A 78 7.49 -12.70 -12.57
CA GLU A 78 6.58 -13.76 -12.12
C GLU A 78 5.30 -13.23 -11.46
N MET A 79 4.68 -12.17 -11.99
CA MET A 79 3.26 -11.91 -11.69
C MET A 79 2.38 -12.92 -12.44
N ARG A 80 2.42 -14.21 -12.08
CA ARG A 80 1.59 -15.25 -12.71
C ARG A 80 0.26 -15.48 -11.99
N GLN A 81 0.01 -14.80 -10.88
CA GLN A 81 -1.30 -14.83 -10.22
C GLN A 81 -1.86 -13.41 -10.10
N ALA A 82 -3.01 -13.17 -10.75
CA ALA A 82 -3.78 -11.94 -10.59
C ALA A 82 -4.05 -11.62 -9.10
N ALA A 83 -4.13 -12.65 -8.25
CA ALA A 83 -4.21 -12.52 -6.80
C ALA A 83 -3.02 -11.78 -6.16
N GLU A 84 -1.79 -12.03 -6.62
CA GLU A 84 -0.58 -11.37 -6.08
C GLU A 84 -0.52 -9.90 -6.49
N ALA A 85 -0.86 -9.59 -7.74
CA ALA A 85 -0.96 -8.22 -8.24
C ALA A 85 -1.99 -7.40 -7.45
N ARG A 86 -3.17 -7.97 -7.19
CA ARG A 86 -4.20 -7.33 -6.37
C ARG A 86 -3.74 -7.13 -4.93
N ARG A 87 -3.08 -8.13 -4.33
CA ARG A 87 -2.58 -8.03 -2.95
C ARG A 87 -1.53 -6.92 -2.82
N SER A 88 -0.64 -6.81 -3.80
CA SER A 88 0.33 -5.72 -3.90
C SER A 88 -0.36 -4.36 -4.00
N LEU A 89 -1.30 -4.20 -4.94
CA LEU A 89 -2.04 -2.96 -5.13
C LEU A 89 -2.82 -2.56 -3.87
N THR A 90 -3.50 -3.50 -3.22
CA THR A 90 -4.20 -3.25 -1.95
C THR A 90 -3.24 -2.76 -0.87
N LYS A 91 -2.06 -3.36 -0.75
CA LYS A 91 -1.04 -2.93 0.21
C LYS A 91 -0.56 -1.50 -0.09
N PHE A 92 -0.28 -1.21 -1.36
CA PHE A 92 0.15 0.11 -1.81
C PHE A 92 -0.90 1.20 -1.51
N ILE A 93 -2.15 0.98 -1.91
CA ILE A 93 -3.24 1.92 -1.66
C ILE A 93 -3.50 2.08 -0.14
N SER A 94 -3.39 1.01 0.64
CA SER A 94 -3.51 1.08 2.10
C SER A 94 -2.41 1.93 2.73
N THR A 95 -1.15 1.83 2.27
CA THR A 95 -0.06 2.69 2.76
C THR A 95 -0.33 4.16 2.45
N ILE A 96 -0.83 4.47 1.25
CA ILE A 96 -1.25 5.84 0.88
C ILE A 96 -2.38 6.33 1.79
N ALA A 97 -3.38 5.49 2.07
CA ALA A 97 -4.50 5.85 2.94
C ALA A 97 -4.01 6.26 4.34
N ILE A 98 -3.10 5.46 4.93
CA ILE A 98 -2.49 5.73 6.24
C ILE A 98 -1.75 7.07 6.21
N ALA A 99 -0.96 7.34 5.17
CA ALA A 99 -0.25 8.61 5.03
C ALA A 99 -1.21 9.81 4.95
N VAL A 100 -2.26 9.73 4.14
CA VAL A 100 -3.29 10.79 4.02
C VAL A 100 -3.99 11.04 5.35
N PHE A 101 -4.32 9.99 6.12
CA PHE A 101 -4.95 10.17 7.42
C PHE A 101 -4.02 10.84 8.43
N LEU A 102 -2.75 10.44 8.47
CA LEU A 102 -1.78 11.04 9.38
C LEU A 102 -1.49 12.50 9.02
N GLU A 103 -1.35 12.81 7.74
CA GLU A 103 -1.23 14.19 7.26
C GLU A 103 -2.47 15.03 7.61
N GLY A 104 -3.66 14.46 7.42
CA GLY A 104 -4.92 15.09 7.82
C GLY A 104 -5.01 15.36 9.32
N LEU A 105 -4.54 14.44 10.16
CA LEU A 105 -4.51 14.63 11.61
C LEU A 105 -3.53 15.72 12.02
N VAL A 106 -2.31 15.73 11.48
CA VAL A 106 -1.32 16.80 11.73
C VAL A 106 -1.90 18.15 11.32
N ALA A 107 -2.48 18.24 10.12
CA ALA A 107 -3.09 19.47 9.62
C ALA A 107 -4.29 19.93 10.47
N VAL A 108 -5.08 19.01 11.05
CA VAL A 108 -6.16 19.36 12.00
C VAL A 108 -5.58 20.03 13.24
N PHE A 109 -4.50 19.48 13.80
CA PHE A 109 -3.87 20.07 14.98
C PHE A 109 -3.23 21.43 14.70
N GLU A 110 -2.63 21.61 13.53
CA GLU A 110 -2.06 22.89 13.08
C GLU A 110 -3.16 23.94 12.94
N ALA A 111 -4.19 23.64 12.13
CA ALA A 111 -5.31 24.54 11.87
C ALA A 111 -6.09 24.88 13.14
N GLY A 112 -6.24 23.93 14.07
CA GLY A 112 -6.93 24.13 15.34
C GLY A 112 -6.21 25.10 16.28
N LYS A 113 -4.90 25.31 16.12
CA LYS A 113 -4.12 26.31 16.89
C LYS A 113 -4.22 27.71 16.28
N GLU A 114 -4.40 27.82 14.96
CA GLU A 114 -4.44 29.11 14.26
C GLU A 114 -5.85 29.73 14.22
N ASP A 115 -6.79 29.12 13.49
CA ASP A 115 -8.16 29.59 13.33
C ASP A 115 -9.06 28.42 12.91
N VAL A 116 -10.20 28.25 13.58
CA VAL A 116 -11.20 27.21 13.27
C VAL A 116 -11.63 27.23 11.80
N ARG A 117 -11.61 28.39 11.14
CA ARG A 117 -11.91 28.52 9.70
C ARG A 117 -10.94 27.74 8.80
N MET A 118 -9.71 27.50 9.24
CA MET A 118 -8.70 26.73 8.52
C MET A 118 -8.94 25.22 8.59
N MET A 119 -9.89 24.73 9.41
CA MET A 119 -10.20 23.31 9.54
C MET A 119 -10.84 22.68 8.29
N ILE A 120 -11.27 23.49 7.30
CA ILE A 120 -11.87 22.99 6.06
C ILE A 120 -10.90 22.08 5.29
N TYR A 121 -9.66 22.52 5.09
CA TYR A 121 -8.67 21.74 4.32
C TYR A 121 -8.33 20.39 5.00
N PRO A 122 -7.96 20.35 6.30
CA PRO A 122 -7.73 19.09 7.00
C PRO A 122 -8.94 18.15 6.99
N THR A 123 -10.16 18.70 7.14
CA THR A 123 -11.40 17.89 7.11
C THR A 123 -11.63 17.26 5.73
N LEU A 124 -11.42 18.01 4.65
CA LEU A 124 -11.51 17.49 3.28
C LEU A 124 -10.43 16.45 2.98
N LEU A 125 -9.23 16.62 3.54
CA LEU A 125 -8.15 15.65 3.40
C LEU A 125 -8.51 14.32 4.10
N LEU A 126 -9.05 14.39 5.32
CA LEU A 126 -9.56 13.20 6.03
C LEU A 126 -10.72 12.53 5.27
N PHE A 127 -11.64 13.32 4.70
CA PHE A 127 -12.73 12.78 3.87
C PHE A 127 -12.20 12.08 2.61
N THR A 128 -11.12 12.60 2.02
CA THR A 128 -10.44 11.96 0.89
C THR A 128 -9.83 10.62 1.32
N GLY A 129 -9.20 10.55 2.49
CA GLY A 129 -8.72 9.29 3.07
C GLY A 129 -9.83 8.25 3.25
N VAL A 130 -10.98 8.65 3.80
CA VAL A 130 -12.16 7.77 3.93
C VAL A 130 -12.63 7.28 2.58
N THR A 131 -12.76 8.19 1.60
CA THR A 131 -13.17 7.87 0.24
C THR A 131 -12.22 6.87 -0.43
N LEU A 132 -10.90 7.01 -0.20
CA LEU A 132 -9.88 6.11 -0.71
C LEU A 132 -10.02 4.70 -0.10
N VAL A 133 -10.26 4.59 1.20
CA VAL A 133 -10.53 3.30 1.87
C VAL A 133 -11.83 2.66 1.35
N ILE A 134 -12.89 3.43 1.18
CA ILE A 134 -14.16 2.93 0.61
C ILE A 134 -13.94 2.43 -0.82
N GLY A 135 -13.26 3.21 -1.66
CA GLY A 135 -12.92 2.82 -3.03
C GLY A 135 -12.09 1.54 -3.08
N LEU A 136 -11.12 1.39 -2.17
CA LEU A 136 -10.34 0.17 -2.02
C LEU A 136 -11.22 -1.02 -1.58
N GLY A 137 -12.18 -0.82 -0.68
CA GLY A 137 -13.14 -1.84 -0.28
C GLY A 137 -14.04 -2.30 -1.43
N ILE A 138 -14.53 -1.35 -2.24
CA ILE A 138 -15.32 -1.64 -3.45
C ILE A 138 -14.49 -2.42 -4.46
N TYR A 139 -13.26 -1.98 -4.74
CA TYR A 139 -12.33 -2.66 -5.65
C TYR A 139 -12.08 -4.11 -5.24
N GLN A 140 -11.83 -4.35 -3.94
CA GLN A 140 -11.62 -5.69 -3.42
C GLN A 140 -12.86 -6.59 -3.57
N ARG A 141 -14.06 -6.04 -3.29
CA ARG A 141 -15.32 -6.79 -3.45
C ARG A 141 -15.56 -7.18 -4.90
N LEU A 142 -15.43 -6.24 -5.84
CA LEU A 142 -15.61 -6.51 -7.27
C LEU A 142 -14.60 -7.53 -7.78
N SER A 143 -13.34 -7.40 -7.34
CA SER A 143 -12.27 -8.32 -7.74
C SER A 143 -12.48 -9.75 -7.22
N ALA A 144 -13.04 -9.91 -6.01
CA ALA A 144 -13.34 -11.22 -5.45
C ALA A 144 -14.54 -11.90 -6.14
N THR A 145 -15.53 -11.12 -6.60
CA THR A 145 -16.68 -11.64 -7.35
C THR A 145 -16.25 -12.30 -8.67
N VAL A 146 -15.34 -11.67 -9.42
CA VAL A 146 -14.87 -12.18 -10.72
C VAL A 146 -14.11 -13.51 -10.57
N GLU A 147 -13.36 -13.70 -9.48
CA GLU A 147 -12.62 -14.95 -9.22
C GLU A 147 -13.56 -16.13 -8.92
N ASN A 148 -14.66 -15.87 -8.19
CA ASN A 148 -15.65 -16.89 -7.86
C ASN A 148 -16.42 -17.37 -9.10
N GLU A 149 -16.68 -16.48 -10.06
CA GLU A 149 -17.37 -16.84 -11.32
C GLU A 149 -16.47 -17.64 -12.30
N THR A 150 -15.14 -17.50 -12.19
CA THR A 150 -14.18 -18.25 -13.03
C THR A 150 -13.72 -19.58 -12.40
N SER A 151 -14.13 -19.86 -11.17
CA SER A 151 -13.74 -21.07 -10.41
C SER A 151 -14.78 -22.19 -10.42
N ASP A 152 -15.79 -22.14 -11.29
CA ASP A 152 -16.79 -23.20 -11.48
C ASP A 152 -16.43 -24.13 -12.67
N PRO A 153 -15.67 -25.23 -12.47
CA PRO A 153 -15.78 -26.39 -13.32
C PRO A 153 -16.76 -27.38 -12.67
N VAL A 154 -17.85 -27.65 -13.37
CA VAL A 154 -18.62 -28.91 -13.36
C VAL A 154 -17.99 -30.01 -12.48
N SER A 155 -18.41 -30.13 -11.23
CA SER A 155 -18.02 -31.25 -10.37
C SER A 155 -19.09 -31.52 -9.30
N SER A 156 -20.20 -32.12 -9.74
CA SER A 156 -20.96 -33.09 -8.92
C SER A 156 -22.03 -33.80 -9.75
N LYS A 157 -21.63 -34.66 -10.69
CA LYS A 157 -22.48 -35.80 -11.07
C LYS A 157 -21.78 -37.07 -10.59
N PRO A 158 -22.33 -37.79 -9.60
CA PRO A 158 -21.76 -39.07 -9.19
C PRO A 158 -21.96 -40.07 -10.34
N ALA A 159 -20.85 -40.67 -10.79
CA ALA A 159 -20.86 -41.73 -11.77
C ALA A 159 -21.64 -42.93 -11.23
N ARG A 160 -22.81 -43.21 -11.82
CA ARG A 160 -23.56 -44.45 -11.61
C ARG A 160 -22.66 -45.64 -11.95
N SER A 161 -22.33 -46.46 -10.96
CA SER A 161 -21.68 -47.75 -11.17
C SER A 161 -22.59 -48.66 -12.00
N ARG A 162 -22.30 -48.81 -13.29
CA ARG A 162 -22.77 -49.96 -14.09
C ARG A 162 -21.74 -51.08 -13.92
N THR A 163 -21.88 -51.88 -12.87
CA THR A 163 -21.26 -53.20 -12.85
C THR A 163 -22.25 -54.16 -13.49
N ALA A 164 -21.93 -54.53 -14.72
CA ALA A 164 -22.69 -55.43 -15.56
C ALA A 164 -22.76 -56.83 -14.97
N ALA A 165 -23.93 -57.45 -15.13
CA ALA A 165 -24.14 -58.87 -15.00
C ALA A 165 -23.20 -59.64 -15.92
N VAL A 166 -22.48 -60.62 -15.38
CA VAL A 166 -21.87 -61.70 -16.15
C VAL A 166 -22.36 -63.01 -15.52
N LYS A 167 -23.30 -63.66 -16.19
CA LYS A 167 -23.60 -65.09 -16.00
C LYS A 167 -22.46 -65.91 -16.62
N PRO A 168 -22.10 -67.07 -16.05
CA PRO A 168 -21.68 -68.19 -16.85
C PRO A 168 -22.81 -69.20 -16.99
N GLY A 169 -22.98 -69.67 -18.22
CA GLY A 169 -23.92 -70.70 -18.62
C GLY A 169 -23.47 -72.11 -18.21
N LYS A 170 -24.45 -73.01 -18.31
CA LYS A 170 -24.39 -74.45 -18.09
C LYS A 170 -23.45 -75.14 -19.09
N ALA A 171 -22.73 -76.16 -18.63
CA ALA A 171 -22.71 -77.53 -19.15
C ALA A 171 -21.96 -78.42 -18.16
#